data_AF-A0A1G7TM29-F1
#
_entry.id   AF-A0A1G7TM29-F1
#
_cell.length_a   1.000
_cell.length_b   1.000
_cell.length_c   1.000
_cell.angle_alpha   90.00
_cell.angle_beta   90.00
_cell.angle_gamma   90.00
#
_symmetry.space_group_name_H-M   'P 1'
#
loop_
_entity.id
_entity.type
_entity.pdbx_description
1 polymer ?
#
loop_
_entity_poly.entity_id
_entity_poly.type
_entity_poly.pdbx_seq_one_letter_code
_entity_poly.pdbx_strand_id
1 'polypeptide(L)' 'MTREQRVRAYANHLGLMVRGSGSGALKLVERYDEKRIIGTYRSIETLERGIDRYGLRTLAALEREG' A
#
# COMPACT_ATOMS: atom_id res chain seq x y z
N MET A 1 17.65 8.34 2.82
CA MET A 1 16.28 7.96 2.39
C MET A 1 15.41 7.85 3.64
N THR A 2 14.29 8.56 3.71
CA THR A 2 13.39 8.55 4.89
C THR A 2 12.55 7.28 4.94
N ARG A 3 11.99 6.95 6.12
CA ARG A 3 11.05 5.81 6.27
C ARG A 3 9.88 5.91 5.30
N GLU A 4 9.32 7.09 5.15
CA GLU A 4 8.23 7.34 4.20
C GLU A 4 8.63 7.06 2.74
N GLN A 5 9.83 7.48 2.33
CA GLN A 5 10.32 7.18 0.98
C GLN A 5 10.45 5.66 0.74
N ARG A 6 10.92 4.90 1.74
CA ARG A 6 11.01 3.43 1.65
C ARG A 6 9.62 2.79 1.54
N VAL A 7 8.67 3.21 2.36
CA VAL A 7 7.29 2.69 2.33
C VAL A 7 6.63 2.97 0.98
N ARG A 8 6.82 4.18 0.43
CA ARG A 8 6.29 4.54 -0.90
C ARG A 8 6.94 3.72 -2.03
N ALA A 9 8.25 3.49 -1.95
CA ALA A 9 8.96 2.65 -2.93
C ALA A 9 8.48 1.19 -2.87
N TYR A 10 8.27 0.65 -1.66
CA TYR A 10 7.76 -0.70 -1.47
C TYR A 10 6.31 -0.85 -1.97
N ALA A 11 5.43 0.11 -1.65
CA ALA A 11 4.08 0.15 -2.20
C ALA A 11 4.11 0.13 -3.75
N ASN A 12 4.98 0.95 -4.35
CA ASN A 12 5.12 1.02 -5.81
C ASN A 12 5.56 -0.31 -6.42
N HIS A 13 6.52 -1.00 -5.80
CA HIS A 13 6.96 -2.33 -6.21
C HIS A 13 5.82 -3.36 -6.24
N LEU A 14 4.86 -3.24 -5.32
CA LEU A 14 3.66 -4.09 -5.24
C LEU A 14 2.50 -3.61 -6.15
N GLY A 15 2.73 -2.64 -7.04
CA GLY A 15 1.67 -2.09 -7.89
C GLY A 15 0.68 -1.20 -7.15
N LEU A 16 1.08 -0.60 -6.03
CA LEU A 16 0.25 0.29 -5.21
C LEU A 16 0.75 1.74 -5.26
N MET A 17 -0.11 2.66 -4.84
CA MET A 17 0.21 4.08 -4.71
C MET A 17 -0.30 4.65 -3.38
N VAL A 18 0.50 5.53 -2.76
CA VAL A 18 0.15 6.23 -1.51
C VAL A 18 -0.22 7.67 -1.81
N ARG A 19 -1.48 8.04 -1.60
CA ARG A 19 -2.00 9.40 -1.78
C ARG A 19 -2.19 10.10 -0.44
N GLY A 20 -1.78 11.36 -0.36
CA GLY A 20 -2.13 12.22 0.76
C GLY A 20 -3.61 12.60 0.68
N SER A 21 -4.34 12.39 1.77
CA SER A 21 -5.68 12.93 1.96
C SER A 21 -5.54 14.20 2.80
N GLY A 22 -6.21 15.29 2.40
CA GLY A 22 -6.04 16.65 2.98
C GLY A 22 -6.22 16.78 4.50
N SER A 23 -6.69 15.73 5.19
CA SER A 23 -6.82 15.65 6.65
C SER A 23 -5.65 14.94 7.35
N GLY A 24 -4.47 14.83 6.70
CA GLY A 24 -3.29 14.13 7.25
C GLY A 24 -3.36 12.60 7.16
N ALA A 25 -4.38 12.05 6.50
CA ALA A 25 -4.51 10.62 6.26
C ALA A 25 -3.79 10.19 4.98
N LEU A 26 -3.33 8.94 4.93
CA LEU A 26 -2.65 8.32 3.80
C LEU A 26 -3.56 7.26 3.20
N LYS A 27 -3.92 7.42 1.93
CA LYS A 27 -4.72 6.43 1.18
C LYS A 27 -3.79 5.52 0.39
N LEU A 28 -3.95 4.21 0.55
CA LEU A 28 -3.32 3.20 -0.28
C LEU A 28 -4.33 2.76 -1.34
N VAL A 29 -3.95 2.90 -2.61
CA VAL A 29 -4.79 2.56 -3.76
C VAL A 29 -4.02 1.65 -4.72
N GLU A 30 -4.72 0.87 -5.54
CA GLU A 30 -4.06 0.21 -6.67
C GLU A 30 -3.55 1.24 -7.67
N ARG A 31 -2.38 0.97 -8.24
CA ARG A 31 -1.76 1.86 -9.23
C ARG A 31 -2.52 1.86 -10.56
N TYR A 32 -3.04 0.71 -10.97
CA TYR A 32 -3.73 0.53 -12.26
C TYR A 32 -5.24 0.76 -12.18
N ASP A 33 -5.80 0.80 -10.97
CA ASP A 33 -7.18 1.20 -10.71
C ASP A 33 -7.23 2.12 -9.49
N GLU A 34 -7.08 3.42 -9.73
CA GLU A 34 -7.03 4.43 -8.68
C GLU A 34 -8.36 4.57 -7.91
N LYS A 35 -9.47 4.04 -8.46
CA LYS A 35 -10.76 3.99 -7.75
C LYS A 35 -10.77 2.88 -6.70
N ARG A 36 -9.89 1.89 -6.83
CA ARG A 36 -9.76 0.78 -5.90
C ARG A 36 -8.90 1.16 -4.70
N ILE A 37 -9.57 1.59 -3.65
CA ILE A 37 -8.94 1.93 -2.37
C ILE A 37 -8.70 0.64 -1.58
N ILE A 38 -7.44 0.35 -1.29
CA ILE A 38 -7.03 -0.77 -0.42
C ILE A 38 -7.24 -0.42 1.04
N GLY A 39 -6.94 0.83 1.43
CA GLY A 39 -7.11 1.29 2.81
C GLY A 39 -6.78 2.76 3.01
N THR A 40 -7.21 3.31 4.15
CA THR A 40 -6.86 4.65 4.62
C THR A 40 -6.20 4.54 6.00
N TYR A 41 -5.07 5.20 6.16
CA TYR A 41 -4.19 5.09 7.32
C TYR A 41 -3.91 6.46 7.93
N ARG A 42 -3.70 6.52 9.24
CA ARG A 42 -3.42 7.78 9.95
C ARG A 42 -1.92 8.02 10.18
N SER A 43 -1.08 7.04 9.86
CA SER A 43 0.37 7.13 10.04
C SER A 43 1.13 6.26 9.04
N ILE A 44 2.40 6.59 8.82
CA ILE A 44 3.30 5.78 7.98
C ILE A 44 3.47 4.38 8.55
N GLU A 45 3.53 4.21 9.87
CA GLU A 45 3.64 2.89 10.50
C GLU A 45 2.43 2.00 10.21
N THR A 46 1.20 2.55 10.33
CA THR A 46 -0.02 1.78 10.08
C THR A 46 -0.19 1.47 8.60
N LEU A 47 0.27 2.37 7.72
CA LEU A 47 0.35 2.16 6.28
C LEU A 47 1.31 1.02 5.93
N GLU A 48 2.51 1.00 6.51
CA GLU A 48 3.54 -0.03 6.27
C GLU A 48 2.99 -1.43 6.62
N ARG A 49 2.40 -1.61 7.81
CA ARG A 49 1.71 -2.87 8.18
C ARG A 49 0.52 -3.20 7.27
N GLY A 50 -0.08 -2.21 6.64
CA GLY A 50 -1.15 -2.40 5.65
C GLY A 50 -0.61 -2.98 4.34
N ILE A 51 0.51 -2.44 3.87
CA ILE A 51 1.21 -2.88 2.66
C ILE A 51 1.76 -4.30 2.86
N ASP A 52 2.38 -4.60 4.01
CA ASP A 52 2.88 -5.95 4.30
C ASP A 52 1.76 -7.00 4.25
N ARG A 53 0.62 -6.69 4.87
CA ARG A 53 -0.57 -7.56 4.83
C ARG A 53 -1.11 -7.73 3.42
N TYR A 54 -1.09 -6.67 2.61
CA TYR A 54 -1.48 -6.78 1.21
C TYR A 54 -0.53 -7.71 0.45
N GLY A 55 0.78 -7.49 0.55
CA GLY A 55 1.81 -8.31 -0.10
C GLY A 55 1.69 -9.80 0.27
N LEU A 56 1.53 -10.12 1.56
CA LEU A 56 1.34 -11.49 2.02
C LEU A 56 0.09 -12.15 1.44
N ARG A 57 -1.03 -11.41 1.33
CA ARG A 57 -2.27 -11.93 0.73
C ARG A 57 -2.13 -12.13 -0.78
N THR A 58 -1.44 -11.23 -1.47
CA THR A 58 -1.19 -11.33 -2.91
C THR A 58 -0.30 -12.54 -3.22
N LEU A 59 0.79 -12.73 -2.47
CA LEU A 59 1.66 -13.91 -2.60
C LEU A 59 0.88 -15.21 -2.35
N ALA A 60 0.10 -15.26 -1.27
CA ALA A 60 -0.73 -16.43 -0.96
C ALA A 60 -1.82 -16.70 -2.00
N ALA A 61 -2.29 -15.68 -2.73
CA ALA A 61 -3.23 -15.86 -3.84
C ALA A 61 -2.53 -16.47 -5.07
N LEU A 62 -1.35 -15.96 -5.42
CA LEU A 62 -0.54 -16.46 -6.53
C LEU A 62 -0.10 -17.92 -6.32
N GLU A 63 0.26 -18.30 -5.10
CA GLU A 63 0.63 -19.68 -4.76
C GLU A 63 -0.52 -20.69 -4.87
N ARG A 64 -1.78 -20.24 -4.86
CA ARG A 64 -2.96 -21.12 -4.99
C ARG A 64 -3.42 -21.31 -6.43
N GLU A 65 -2.98 -20.44 -7.33
CA GLU A 65 -3.32 -20.47 -8.75
C GLU A 65 -2.22 -21.12 -9.61
N GLY A 66 -1.06 -21.44 -9.01
CA GLY A 66 0.09 -22.07 -9.66
C GLY A 66 0.17 -23.59 -9.50
#